data_AF-E0S879-F1
#
_entry.id   AF-E0S879-F1
#
_cell.length_a   1.000
_cell.length_b   1.000
_cell.length_c   1.000
_cell.angle_alpha   90.00
_cell.angle_beta   90.00
_cell.angle_gamma   90.00
#
_symmetry.space_group_name_H-M   'P 1'
#
loop_
_entity.id
_entity.type
_entity.pdbx_description
1 polymer ?
#
loop_
_entity_poly.entity_id
_entity_poly.type
_entity_poly.pdbx_seq_one_letter_code
_entity_poly.pdbx_strand_id
1 'polypeptide(L)'
;MNILRNEVKRAEGYPLSIKEILERSPDAAGFINLYLKRNPNKRHLEFLDFYDDLDVSSQVLLYEDKKKMIRSDQFEEECLMKYCIGQKSELSYGIIKTVGNGEILFRVLGMSFLSTILDEEDDFFFTRCIVLALKTHNIDSNGMSLLITGIGNHFSDGRRKYYEHGAIVASVLLNTCEFGVETMGETQRMIDDMPDSVMRKEKRENFSNPNDVFNSYRKVENNLSVLETNWKPKYLQEALKVISDEKDAGKVEMSFKCFPDLVQSSTERTLRHKSKEAFGVLMNYDGCEEYKVDAISSLLQKSSKFIIDDVIDDFFNGRLCLKHKIILTFAFRKIIKEGSYDQAVSLHRSIRFMFERTRNEMPKVIGRALECFVLEGIKRTGEELGRTLGPEIGFLKYQAYP
;
A
#
# COMPACT_ATOMS: atom_id res chain seq x y z
N MET A 1 -31.12 -34.60 5.36
CA MET A 1 -30.41 -33.76 6.36
C MET A 1 -30.13 -34.46 7.71
N ASN A 2 -31.08 -35.16 8.33
CA ASN A 2 -30.84 -35.87 9.61
C ASN A 2 -29.84 -37.03 9.51
N ILE A 3 -29.81 -37.74 8.38
CA ILE A 3 -28.89 -38.88 8.15
C ILE A 3 -27.43 -38.40 8.13
N LEU A 4 -27.11 -37.37 7.34
CA LEU A 4 -25.76 -36.78 7.28
C LEU A 4 -25.27 -36.26 8.63
N ARG A 5 -26.14 -35.63 9.44
CA ARG A 5 -25.79 -35.16 10.78
C ARG A 5 -25.43 -36.31 11.73
N ASN A 6 -26.13 -37.44 11.62
CA ASN A 6 -25.83 -38.63 12.43
C ASN A 6 -24.51 -39.28 12.02
N GLU A 7 -24.22 -39.34 10.72
CA GLU A 7 -22.95 -39.82 10.19
C GLU A 7 -21.78 -38.94 10.64
N VAL A 8 -21.92 -37.61 10.59
CA VAL A 8 -20.89 -36.69 11.11
C VAL A 8 -20.66 -36.88 12.61
N LYS A 9 -21.72 -37.04 13.42
CA LYS A 9 -21.57 -37.33 14.85
C LYS A 9 -20.86 -38.67 15.12
N ARG A 10 -21.11 -39.68 14.29
CA ARG A 10 -20.42 -40.98 14.35
C ARG A 10 -18.96 -40.86 13.93
N ALA A 11 -18.62 -40.01 12.97
CA ALA A 11 -17.23 -39.71 12.65
C ALA A 11 -16.52 -38.93 13.78
N GLU A 12 -17.21 -37.96 14.40
CA GLU A 12 -16.66 -37.11 15.47
C GLU A 12 -16.39 -37.88 16.77
N GLY A 13 -17.25 -38.85 17.11
CA GLY A 13 -17.14 -39.66 18.33
C GLY A 13 -16.20 -40.88 18.23
N TYR A 14 -15.59 -41.12 17.06
CA TYR A 14 -14.80 -42.31 16.71
C TYR A 14 -15.47 -43.71 16.68
N PRO A 15 -16.80 -43.93 16.73
CA PRO A 15 -17.35 -45.28 16.54
C PRO A 15 -17.15 -45.88 15.14
N LEU A 16 -16.82 -45.06 14.13
CA LEU A 16 -16.58 -45.49 12.75
C LEU A 16 -15.48 -44.65 12.11
N SER A 17 -14.71 -45.27 11.20
CA SER A 17 -13.70 -44.56 10.42
C SER A 17 -14.33 -43.73 9.30
N ILE A 18 -13.64 -42.67 8.88
CA ILE A 18 -14.08 -41.82 7.76
C ILE A 18 -14.23 -42.63 6.47
N LYS A 19 -13.29 -43.54 6.20
CA LYS A 19 -13.33 -44.43 5.05
C LYS A 19 -14.60 -45.29 5.00
N GLU A 20 -14.96 -45.93 6.10
CA GLU A 20 -16.19 -46.74 6.20
C GLU A 20 -17.45 -45.90 5.97
N ILE A 21 -17.46 -44.64 6.41
CA ILE A 21 -18.59 -43.73 6.21
C ILE A 21 -18.70 -43.32 4.74
N LEU A 22 -17.59 -43.04 4.07
CA LEU A 22 -17.58 -42.68 2.65
C LEU A 22 -18.05 -43.84 1.76
N GLU A 23 -17.58 -45.07 2.04
CA GLU A 23 -17.96 -46.26 1.25
C GLU A 23 -19.46 -46.58 1.32
N ARG A 24 -20.14 -46.23 2.42
CA ARG A 24 -21.57 -46.50 2.64
C ARG A 24 -22.48 -45.29 2.42
N SER A 25 -21.92 -44.09 2.27
CA SER A 25 -22.72 -42.86 2.17
C SER A 25 -23.27 -42.68 0.75
N PRO A 26 -24.60 -42.58 0.57
CA PRO A 26 -25.17 -42.26 -0.73
C PRO A 26 -24.91 -40.80 -1.18
N ASP A 27 -24.52 -39.92 -0.24
CA ASP A 27 -24.16 -38.53 -0.50
C ASP A 27 -22.82 -38.24 0.20
N ALA A 28 -21.73 -38.71 -0.41
CA ALA A 28 -20.37 -38.54 0.11
C ALA A 28 -19.95 -37.07 0.12
N ALA A 29 -20.21 -36.32 -0.96
CA ALA A 29 -19.88 -34.90 -1.05
C ALA A 29 -20.62 -34.07 0.03
N GLY A 30 -21.92 -34.30 0.23
CA GLY A 30 -22.70 -33.63 1.27
C GLY A 30 -22.23 -33.97 2.69
N PHE A 31 -21.78 -35.20 2.93
CA PHE A 31 -21.14 -35.58 4.19
C PHE A 31 -19.82 -34.82 4.41
N ILE A 32 -18.93 -34.81 3.42
CA ILE A 32 -17.63 -34.15 3.50
C ILE A 32 -17.81 -32.65 3.75
N ASN A 33 -18.69 -31.99 2.99
CA ASN A 33 -19.00 -30.57 3.16
C ASN A 33 -19.47 -30.27 4.60
N LEU A 34 -20.38 -31.08 5.15
CA LEU A 34 -20.88 -30.89 6.51
C LEU A 34 -19.80 -31.17 7.58
N TYR A 35 -18.98 -32.20 7.36
CA TYR A 35 -17.90 -32.58 8.27
C TYR A 35 -16.84 -31.49 8.36
N LEU A 36 -16.34 -31.01 7.21
CA LEU A 36 -15.32 -29.96 7.11
C LEU A 36 -15.81 -28.63 7.69
N LYS A 37 -17.08 -28.26 7.48
CA LYS A 37 -17.67 -27.07 8.12
C LYS A 37 -17.70 -27.14 9.65
N ARG A 38 -17.90 -28.32 10.22
CA ARG A 38 -17.90 -28.53 11.68
C ARG A 38 -16.51 -28.74 12.26
N ASN A 39 -15.59 -29.27 11.45
CA ASN A 39 -14.23 -29.64 11.85
C ASN A 39 -13.20 -29.05 10.86
N PRO A 40 -13.08 -27.72 10.74
CA PRO A 40 -12.29 -27.07 9.69
C PRO A 40 -10.79 -27.38 9.73
N ASN A 41 -10.30 -27.87 10.88
CA ASN A 41 -8.90 -28.23 11.08
C ASN A 41 -8.64 -29.74 10.88
N LYS A 42 -9.67 -30.54 10.62
CA LYS A 42 -9.53 -31.99 10.39
C LYS A 42 -9.67 -32.29 8.91
N ARG A 43 -8.59 -32.73 8.29
CA ARG A 43 -8.54 -33.08 6.87
C ARG A 43 -8.09 -34.52 6.75
N HIS A 44 -8.90 -35.29 6.03
CA HIS A 44 -8.65 -36.70 5.76
C HIS A 44 -8.28 -36.83 4.28
N LEU A 45 -7.28 -37.64 3.96
CA LEU A 45 -6.76 -37.76 2.59
C LEU A 45 -7.84 -38.27 1.64
N GLU A 46 -8.76 -39.09 2.13
CA GLU A 46 -9.91 -39.63 1.42
C GLU A 46 -10.85 -38.53 0.90
N PHE A 47 -10.84 -37.33 1.51
CA PHE A 47 -11.66 -36.22 1.02
C PHE A 47 -11.14 -35.65 -0.30
N LEU A 48 -9.85 -35.84 -0.61
CA LEU A 48 -9.21 -35.29 -1.81
C LEU A 48 -9.71 -35.94 -3.11
N ASP A 49 -10.31 -37.13 -3.02
CA ASP A 49 -10.91 -37.86 -4.15
C ASP A 49 -12.22 -37.20 -4.62
N PHE A 50 -12.90 -36.49 -3.71
CA PHE A 50 -14.18 -35.82 -3.99
C PHE A 50 -14.03 -34.32 -4.28
N TYR A 51 -12.79 -33.80 -4.31
CA TYR A 51 -12.49 -32.36 -4.33
C TYR A 51 -13.32 -31.58 -5.34
N ASP A 52 -13.47 -32.09 -6.57
CA ASP A 52 -14.18 -31.40 -7.66
C ASP A 52 -15.70 -31.36 -7.46
N ASP A 53 -16.26 -32.21 -6.59
CA ASP A 53 -17.70 -32.31 -6.27
C ASP A 53 -18.09 -31.53 -5.00
N LEU A 54 -17.11 -30.97 -4.28
CA LEU A 54 -17.35 -30.25 -3.03
C LEU A 54 -17.79 -28.79 -3.27
N ASP A 55 -18.39 -28.18 -2.25
CA ASP A 55 -18.66 -26.74 -2.29
C ASP A 55 -17.37 -25.92 -2.14
N VAL A 56 -17.41 -24.66 -2.61
CA VAL A 56 -16.22 -23.77 -2.64
C VAL A 56 -15.52 -23.71 -1.29
N SER A 57 -16.26 -23.48 -0.20
CA SER A 57 -15.65 -23.37 1.13
C SER A 57 -14.94 -24.65 1.59
N SER A 58 -15.46 -25.82 1.21
CA SER A 58 -14.81 -27.11 1.50
C SER A 58 -13.60 -27.35 0.59
N GLN A 59 -13.68 -26.95 -0.68
CA GLN A 59 -12.53 -26.99 -1.60
C GLN A 59 -11.38 -26.08 -1.10
N VAL A 60 -11.70 -24.90 -0.57
CA VAL A 60 -10.73 -23.99 0.03
C VAL A 60 -10.12 -24.58 1.29
N LEU A 61 -10.89 -25.32 2.11
CA LEU A 61 -10.35 -26.02 3.28
C LEU A 61 -9.32 -27.10 2.90
N LEU A 62 -9.53 -27.80 1.79
CA LEU A 62 -8.64 -28.84 1.29
C LEU A 62 -7.53 -28.33 0.36
N TYR A 63 -7.53 -27.05 0.01
CA TYR A 63 -6.58 -26.46 -0.94
C TYR A 63 -5.14 -26.66 -0.51
N GLU A 64 -4.85 -26.53 0.79
CA GLU A 64 -3.49 -26.69 1.31
C GLU A 64 -2.90 -28.08 1.04
N ASP A 65 -3.73 -29.13 0.98
CA ASP A 65 -3.30 -30.49 0.67
C ASP A 65 -3.36 -30.79 -0.83
N LYS A 66 -4.40 -30.31 -1.54
CA LYS A 66 -4.61 -30.58 -2.97
C LYS A 66 -3.74 -29.72 -3.89
N LYS A 67 -3.43 -28.48 -3.48
CA LYS A 67 -2.76 -27.42 -4.27
C LYS A 67 -3.39 -27.14 -5.65
N LYS A 68 -4.68 -27.47 -5.82
CA LYS A 68 -5.41 -27.25 -7.08
C LYS A 68 -6.17 -25.92 -7.00
N MET A 69 -5.80 -24.94 -7.82
CA MET A 69 -6.57 -23.72 -7.96
C MET A 69 -7.78 -23.94 -8.88
N ILE A 70 -8.94 -23.46 -8.46
CA ILE A 70 -10.16 -23.43 -9.27
C ILE A 70 -10.32 -22.02 -9.81
N ARG A 71 -10.51 -21.90 -11.13
CA ARG A 71 -10.74 -20.61 -11.82
C ARG A 71 -12.16 -20.14 -11.59
N SER A 72 -12.42 -19.63 -10.40
CA SER A 72 -13.69 -19.04 -9.97
C SER A 72 -13.39 -17.88 -9.04
N ASP A 73 -13.97 -16.71 -9.31
CA ASP A 73 -13.80 -15.51 -8.49
C ASP A 73 -14.12 -15.78 -7.01
N GLN A 74 -15.19 -16.55 -6.75
CA GLN A 74 -15.57 -16.90 -5.37
C GLN A 74 -14.51 -17.78 -4.69
N PHE A 75 -13.96 -18.77 -5.40
CA PHE A 75 -12.92 -19.64 -4.86
C PHE A 75 -11.62 -18.86 -4.61
N GLU A 76 -11.19 -18.06 -5.59
CA GLU A 76 -9.99 -17.23 -5.48
C GLU A 76 -10.11 -16.23 -4.31
N GLU A 77 -11.27 -15.57 -4.16
CA GLU A 77 -11.55 -14.68 -3.03
C GLU A 77 -11.55 -15.42 -1.69
N GLU A 78 -12.23 -16.57 -1.55
CA GLU A 78 -12.24 -17.35 -0.31
C GLU A 78 -10.83 -17.86 0.06
N CYS A 79 -10.00 -18.24 -0.93
CA CYS A 79 -8.60 -18.59 -0.72
C CYS A 79 -7.78 -17.41 -0.19
N LEU A 80 -7.92 -16.22 -0.79
CA LEU A 80 -7.24 -15.01 -0.34
C LEU A 80 -7.66 -14.65 1.10
N MET A 81 -8.96 -14.65 1.37
CA MET A 81 -9.51 -14.34 2.69
C MET A 81 -9.03 -15.33 3.75
N LYS A 82 -9.03 -16.63 3.46
CA LYS A 82 -8.61 -17.63 4.43
C LYS A 82 -7.10 -17.60 4.69
N TYR A 83 -6.30 -17.67 3.64
CA TYR A 83 -4.86 -17.92 3.76
C TYR A 83 -4.05 -16.64 3.88
N CYS A 84 -4.44 -15.57 3.17
CA CYS A 84 -3.75 -14.28 3.23
C CYS A 84 -4.25 -13.41 4.38
N ILE A 85 -5.57 -13.31 4.58
CA ILE A 85 -6.11 -12.42 5.63
C ILE A 85 -6.21 -13.14 6.98
N GLY A 86 -6.83 -14.33 7.00
CA GLY A 86 -7.11 -15.05 8.24
C GLY A 86 -5.89 -15.73 8.85
N GLN A 87 -5.17 -16.53 8.06
CA GLN A 87 -4.04 -17.34 8.55
C GLN A 87 -2.67 -16.67 8.39
N LYS A 88 -2.51 -15.78 7.41
CA LYS A 88 -1.23 -15.15 7.04
C LYS A 88 -0.11 -16.18 6.85
N SER A 89 -0.44 -17.24 6.11
CA SER A 89 0.42 -18.41 5.93
C SER A 89 1.36 -18.24 4.73
N GLU A 90 2.45 -19.01 4.69
CA GLU A 90 3.34 -19.11 3.52
C GLU A 90 2.62 -19.51 2.21
N LEU A 91 1.46 -20.16 2.32
CA LEU A 91 0.62 -20.51 1.17
C LEU A 91 0.13 -19.28 0.41
N SER A 92 0.05 -18.13 1.08
CA SER A 92 -0.35 -16.86 0.48
C SER A 92 0.49 -16.53 -0.75
N TYR A 93 1.80 -16.77 -0.72
CA TYR A 93 2.65 -16.47 -1.88
C TYR A 93 2.30 -17.33 -3.10
N GLY A 94 2.01 -18.61 -2.88
CA GLY A 94 1.57 -19.52 -3.95
C GLY A 94 0.19 -19.14 -4.50
N ILE A 95 -0.74 -18.76 -3.62
CA ILE A 95 -2.07 -18.29 -4.00
C ILE A 95 -1.95 -17.01 -4.82
N ILE A 96 -1.23 -16.00 -4.33
CA ILE A 96 -1.03 -14.72 -5.02
C ILE A 96 -0.48 -14.94 -6.43
N LYS A 97 0.52 -15.80 -6.61
CA LYS A 97 1.08 -16.10 -7.94
C LYS A 97 0.10 -16.75 -8.91
N THR A 98 -0.90 -17.46 -8.41
CA THR A 98 -1.77 -18.33 -9.23
C THR A 98 -3.17 -17.78 -9.46
N VAL A 99 -3.64 -16.86 -8.62
CA VAL A 99 -4.90 -16.12 -8.79
C VAL A 99 -4.99 -15.55 -10.22
N GLY A 100 -6.14 -15.72 -10.87
CA GLY A 100 -6.34 -15.27 -12.25
C GLY A 100 -6.90 -13.87 -12.32
N ASN A 101 -7.68 -13.49 -11.31
CA ASN A 101 -8.33 -12.20 -11.24
C ASN A 101 -7.51 -11.19 -10.40
N GLY A 102 -6.70 -10.38 -11.09
CA GLY A 102 -5.92 -9.32 -10.45
C GLY A 102 -6.76 -8.27 -9.72
N GLU A 103 -7.99 -8.00 -10.18
CA GLU A 103 -8.88 -7.01 -9.54
C GLU A 103 -9.27 -7.46 -8.13
N ILE A 104 -9.68 -8.73 -7.98
CA ILE A 104 -10.01 -9.31 -6.66
C ILE A 104 -8.78 -9.33 -5.76
N LEU A 105 -7.62 -9.70 -6.31
CA LEU A 105 -6.36 -9.74 -5.57
C LEU A 105 -6.00 -8.38 -4.96
N PHE A 106 -5.96 -7.32 -5.78
CA PHE A 106 -5.61 -5.98 -5.30
C PHE A 106 -6.70 -5.37 -4.42
N ARG A 107 -7.98 -5.70 -4.66
CA ARG A 107 -9.07 -5.31 -3.77
C ARG A 107 -8.89 -5.91 -2.37
N VAL A 108 -8.70 -7.23 -2.26
CA VAL A 108 -8.59 -7.91 -0.96
C VAL A 108 -7.33 -7.47 -0.22
N LEU A 109 -6.15 -7.55 -0.86
CA LEU A 109 -4.89 -7.18 -0.22
C LEU A 109 -4.82 -5.68 0.10
N GLY A 110 -5.28 -4.83 -0.82
CA GLY A 110 -5.25 -3.38 -0.65
C GLY A 110 -6.18 -2.90 0.47
N MET A 111 -7.32 -3.57 0.70
CA MET A 111 -8.21 -3.24 1.82
C MET A 111 -7.56 -3.56 3.17
N SER A 112 -6.79 -4.64 3.26
CA SER A 112 -6.03 -4.96 4.46
C SER A 112 -4.92 -3.95 4.70
N PHE A 113 -4.13 -3.62 3.67
CA PHE A 113 -3.07 -2.61 3.76
C PHE A 113 -3.58 -1.19 4.04
N LEU A 114 -4.82 -0.89 3.67
CA LEU A 114 -5.44 0.39 4.01
C LEU A 114 -5.76 0.52 5.52
N SER A 115 -5.89 -0.61 6.23
CA SER A 115 -6.36 -0.67 7.61
C SER A 115 -5.32 -0.10 8.59
N THR A 116 -5.68 0.96 9.31
CA THR A 116 -4.81 1.64 10.28
C THR A 116 -4.68 0.93 11.63
N ILE A 117 -5.25 -0.27 11.78
CA ILE A 117 -5.31 -1.02 13.04
C ILE A 117 -4.32 -2.20 13.04
N LEU A 118 -3.62 -2.43 11.93
CA LEU A 118 -2.67 -3.53 11.85
C LEU A 118 -1.47 -3.29 12.75
N ASP A 119 -1.05 -4.33 13.47
CA ASP A 119 0.27 -4.34 14.07
C ASP A 119 1.36 -4.38 12.99
N GLU A 120 2.59 -4.15 13.42
CA GLU A 120 3.73 -3.97 12.53
C GLU A 120 4.04 -5.23 11.70
N GLU A 121 3.88 -6.42 12.29
CA GLU A 121 4.17 -7.71 11.62
C GLU A 121 3.13 -8.03 10.55
N ASP A 122 1.87 -7.78 10.89
CA ASP A 122 0.75 -7.90 9.95
C ASP A 122 0.91 -6.95 8.77
N ASP A 123 1.24 -5.68 9.05
CA ASP A 123 1.45 -4.67 8.02
C ASP A 123 2.62 -5.01 7.10
N PHE A 124 3.72 -5.52 7.67
CA PHE A 124 4.84 -6.02 6.91
C PHE A 124 4.50 -7.25 6.06
N PHE A 125 3.68 -8.17 6.58
CA PHE A 125 3.14 -9.30 5.81
C PHE A 125 2.33 -8.82 4.60
N PHE A 126 1.39 -7.87 4.78
CA PHE A 126 0.60 -7.36 3.65
C PHE A 126 1.45 -6.57 2.66
N THR A 127 2.45 -5.82 3.13
CA THR A 127 3.45 -5.17 2.29
C THR A 127 4.12 -6.18 1.36
N ARG A 128 4.59 -7.32 1.88
CA ARG A 128 5.16 -8.41 1.08
C ARG A 128 4.16 -8.98 0.07
N CYS A 129 2.92 -9.24 0.50
CA CYS A 129 1.88 -9.74 -0.40
C CYS A 129 1.59 -8.77 -1.55
N ILE A 130 1.52 -7.47 -1.28
CA ILE A 130 1.27 -6.44 -2.30
C ILE A 130 2.45 -6.33 -3.26
N VAL A 131 3.69 -6.32 -2.75
CA VAL A 131 4.89 -6.31 -3.60
C VAL A 131 4.90 -7.52 -4.53
N LEU A 132 4.57 -8.70 -4.02
CA LEU A 132 4.45 -9.90 -4.84
C LEU A 132 3.34 -9.78 -5.90
N ALA A 133 2.16 -9.29 -5.50
CA ALA A 133 1.04 -9.07 -6.41
C ALA A 133 1.42 -8.09 -7.54
N LEU A 134 2.07 -6.97 -7.22
CA LEU A 134 2.53 -5.98 -8.21
C LEU A 134 3.60 -6.53 -9.16
N LYS A 135 4.40 -7.51 -8.72
CA LYS A 135 5.40 -8.18 -9.57
C LYS A 135 4.79 -9.23 -10.50
N THR A 136 3.61 -9.76 -10.18
CA THR A 136 3.04 -10.94 -10.85
C THR A 136 1.75 -10.65 -11.62
N HIS A 137 1.07 -9.55 -11.30
CA HIS A 137 -0.23 -9.18 -11.86
C HIS A 137 -0.26 -7.74 -12.33
N ASN A 138 -1.13 -7.48 -13.31
CA ASN A 138 -1.46 -6.12 -13.70
C ASN A 138 -2.47 -5.54 -12.73
N ILE A 139 -2.22 -4.30 -12.31
CA ILE A 139 -3.13 -3.53 -11.45
C ILE A 139 -4.05 -2.65 -12.29
N ASP A 140 -5.32 -2.61 -11.90
CA ASP A 140 -6.34 -1.74 -12.50
C ASP A 140 -6.39 -0.37 -11.79
N SER A 141 -7.26 0.53 -12.26
CA SER A 141 -7.38 1.88 -11.66
C SER A 141 -7.91 1.86 -10.22
N ASN A 142 -8.80 0.91 -9.90
CA ASN A 142 -9.38 0.83 -8.56
C ASN A 142 -8.34 0.32 -7.55
N GLY A 143 -7.61 -0.75 -7.89
CA GLY A 143 -6.50 -1.24 -7.10
C GLY A 143 -5.41 -0.19 -6.93
N MET A 144 -5.06 0.53 -8.00
CA MET A 144 -4.06 1.62 -7.94
C MET A 144 -4.47 2.70 -6.93
N SER A 145 -5.72 3.17 -7.01
CA SER A 145 -6.27 4.18 -6.09
C SER A 145 -6.25 3.69 -4.64
N LEU A 146 -6.63 2.42 -4.43
CA LEU A 146 -6.61 1.80 -3.10
C LEU A 146 -5.20 1.74 -2.52
N LEU A 147 -4.21 1.29 -3.29
CA LEU A 147 -2.81 1.23 -2.83
C LEU A 147 -2.22 2.62 -2.60
N ILE A 148 -2.49 3.60 -3.46
CA ILE A 148 -2.07 4.99 -3.23
C ILE A 148 -2.68 5.53 -1.93
N THR A 149 -3.93 5.15 -1.60
CA THR A 149 -4.56 5.43 -0.30
C THR A 149 -3.80 4.81 0.85
N GLY A 150 -3.48 3.51 0.77
CA GLY A 150 -2.66 2.83 1.77
C GLY A 150 -1.32 3.53 1.97
N ILE A 151 -0.57 3.80 0.90
CA ILE A 151 0.73 4.49 0.96
C ILE A 151 0.61 5.86 1.65
N GLY A 152 -0.42 6.64 1.31
CA GLY A 152 -0.63 7.95 1.94
C GLY A 152 -0.88 7.86 3.44
N ASN A 153 -1.62 6.84 3.91
CA ASN A 153 -1.81 6.60 5.33
C ASN A 153 -0.49 6.23 6.02
N HIS A 154 0.32 5.37 5.40
CA HIS A 154 1.63 4.97 5.92
C HIS A 154 2.60 6.15 6.05
N PHE A 155 2.60 7.04 5.05
CA PHE A 155 3.42 8.26 5.09
C PHE A 155 2.96 9.26 6.15
N SER A 156 1.72 9.15 6.62
CA SER A 156 1.14 10.02 7.64
C SER A 156 1.18 9.40 9.05
N ASP A 157 1.64 8.16 9.19
CA ASP A 157 1.61 7.43 10.47
C ASP A 157 2.69 7.91 11.45
N GLY A 158 3.82 8.41 10.93
CA GLY A 158 4.93 8.94 11.72
C GLY A 158 5.80 7.88 12.40
N ARG A 159 5.43 6.59 12.38
CA ARG A 159 6.34 5.50 12.76
C ARG A 159 7.18 5.10 11.55
N ARG A 160 8.51 5.09 11.72
CA ARG A 160 9.48 4.83 10.65
C ARG A 160 9.19 3.57 9.83
N LYS A 161 8.90 2.44 10.49
CA LYS A 161 8.65 1.17 9.79
C LYS A 161 7.43 1.20 8.86
N TYR A 162 6.33 1.80 9.31
CA TYR A 162 5.15 1.99 8.47
C TYR A 162 5.46 2.91 7.28
N TYR A 163 6.25 3.98 7.49
CA TYR A 163 6.75 4.78 6.37
C TYR A 163 7.57 3.93 5.38
N GLU A 164 8.52 3.12 5.88
CA GLU A 164 9.34 2.22 5.04
C GLU A 164 8.46 1.25 4.24
N HIS A 165 7.44 0.65 4.84
CA HIS A 165 6.45 -0.20 4.16
C HIS A 165 5.71 0.54 3.03
N GLY A 166 5.22 1.74 3.32
CA GLY A 166 4.61 2.62 2.31
C GLY A 166 5.58 2.95 1.17
N ALA A 167 6.84 3.23 1.49
CA ALA A 167 7.88 3.59 0.53
C ALA A 167 8.27 2.40 -0.36
N ILE A 168 8.32 1.19 0.21
CA ILE A 168 8.50 -0.08 -0.51
C ILE A 168 7.38 -0.26 -1.54
N VAL A 169 6.12 -0.20 -1.10
CA VAL A 169 4.98 -0.39 -2.02
C VAL A 169 4.96 0.71 -3.07
N ALA A 170 5.20 1.97 -2.69
CA ALA A 170 5.29 3.09 -3.63
C ALA A 170 6.38 2.89 -4.67
N SER A 171 7.57 2.44 -4.27
CA SER A 171 8.71 2.21 -5.17
C SER A 171 8.39 1.15 -6.22
N VAL A 172 7.73 0.07 -5.83
CA VAL A 172 7.32 -1.01 -6.74
C VAL A 172 6.15 -0.57 -7.63
N LEU A 173 5.11 0.03 -7.04
CA LEU A 173 3.90 0.48 -7.74
C LEU A 173 4.20 1.53 -8.80
N LEU A 174 5.11 2.45 -8.47
CA LEU A 174 5.51 3.56 -9.31
C LEU A 174 6.77 3.27 -10.14
N ASN A 175 7.42 2.14 -9.91
CA ASN A 175 8.68 1.76 -10.55
C ASN A 175 9.74 2.88 -10.46
N THR A 176 10.07 3.30 -9.23
CA THR A 176 11.01 4.39 -8.94
C THR A 176 12.00 4.02 -7.83
N CYS A 177 13.23 4.56 -7.89
CA CYS A 177 14.26 4.42 -6.85
C CYS A 177 14.36 5.64 -5.92
N GLU A 178 13.56 6.68 -6.16
CA GLU A 178 13.66 7.99 -5.48
C GLU A 178 13.38 7.96 -3.97
N PHE A 179 12.79 6.88 -3.47
CA PHE A 179 12.54 6.70 -2.04
C PHE A 179 13.75 6.14 -1.28
N GLY A 180 14.82 5.74 -1.97
CA GLY A 180 16.02 5.18 -1.32
C GLY A 180 15.73 3.90 -0.55
N VAL A 181 14.76 3.10 -1.02
CA VAL A 181 14.32 1.86 -0.34
C VAL A 181 15.47 0.87 -0.16
N GLU A 182 16.52 0.94 -0.98
CA GLU A 182 17.74 0.14 -0.81
C GLU A 182 18.46 0.36 0.54
N THR A 183 18.21 1.47 1.23
CA THR A 183 18.81 1.80 2.54
C THR A 183 17.91 1.50 3.73
N MET A 184 16.67 1.04 3.50
CA MET A 184 15.66 0.82 4.52
C MET A 184 15.80 -0.56 5.18
N GLY A 185 15.60 -0.62 6.49
CA GLY A 185 15.72 -1.85 7.27
C GLY A 185 14.63 -2.85 6.91
N GLU A 186 13.39 -2.38 6.73
CA GLU A 186 12.28 -3.24 6.34
C GLU A 186 12.45 -3.79 4.91
N THR A 187 13.14 -3.07 4.01
CA THR A 187 13.47 -3.60 2.68
C THR A 187 14.42 -4.78 2.79
N GLN A 188 15.48 -4.68 3.61
CA GLN A 188 16.42 -5.77 3.81
C GLN A 188 15.72 -6.99 4.43
N ARG A 189 14.92 -6.76 5.47
CA ARG A 189 14.09 -7.79 6.10
C ARG A 189 13.20 -8.51 5.08
N MET A 190 12.63 -7.76 4.14
CA MET A 190 11.74 -8.32 3.11
C MET A 190 12.46 -9.24 2.14
N ILE A 191 13.71 -8.92 1.80
CA ILE A 191 14.58 -9.74 0.97
C ILE A 191 14.90 -11.04 1.69
N ASP A 192 15.25 -10.94 2.98
CA ASP A 192 15.67 -12.08 3.79
C ASP A 192 14.51 -13.06 4.04
N ASP A 193 13.28 -12.53 4.19
CA ASP A 193 12.09 -13.33 4.50
C ASP A 193 11.36 -13.88 3.26
N MET A 194 11.57 -13.31 2.07
CA MET A 194 10.89 -13.81 0.86
C MET A 194 11.54 -15.09 0.33
N PRO A 195 10.77 -16.15 0.03
CA PRO A 195 11.33 -17.38 -0.52
C PRO A 195 12.09 -17.11 -1.82
N ASP A 196 13.28 -17.70 -1.97
CA ASP A 196 14.14 -17.62 -3.17
C ASP A 196 13.38 -17.91 -4.48
N SER A 197 12.38 -18.81 -4.43
CA SER A 197 11.50 -19.15 -5.56
C SER A 197 10.58 -18.03 -6.01
N VAL A 198 10.47 -16.96 -5.22
CA VAL A 198 9.74 -15.71 -5.49
C VAL A 198 10.68 -14.65 -6.07
N MET A 199 11.94 -14.63 -5.63
CA MET A 199 12.95 -13.65 -6.07
C MET A 199 13.71 -14.06 -7.34
N ARG A 200 13.83 -15.37 -7.63
CA ARG A 200 14.46 -15.86 -8.87
C ARG A 200 13.54 -15.66 -10.07
N LYS A 201 13.94 -14.76 -10.97
CA LYS A 201 13.40 -14.68 -12.34
C LYS A 201 13.43 -16.08 -12.97
N GLU A 202 12.27 -16.59 -13.39
CA GLU A 202 12.26 -17.66 -14.38
C GLU A 202 13.06 -17.18 -15.59
N LYS A 203 14.10 -17.94 -15.94
CA LYS A 203 14.94 -17.69 -17.10
C LYS A 203 14.08 -17.74 -18.37
N ARG A 204 13.60 -16.58 -18.82
CA ARG A 204 13.29 -16.33 -20.23
C ARG A 204 13.91 -15.00 -20.63
N GLU A 205 14.46 -15.05 -21.84
CA GLU A 205 15.54 -14.23 -22.37
C GLU A 205 15.19 -12.75 -22.51
N ASN A 206 16.25 -11.93 -22.48
CA ASN A 206 16.31 -10.51 -22.84
C ASN A 206 15.61 -9.53 -21.90
N PHE A 207 16.26 -9.21 -20.78
CA PHE A 207 16.43 -7.82 -20.32
C PHE A 207 17.60 -7.79 -19.32
N SER A 208 18.81 -7.53 -19.81
CA SER A 208 19.86 -6.90 -19.00
C SER A 208 19.39 -5.47 -18.70
N ASN A 209 18.58 -5.34 -17.66
CA ASN A 209 18.05 -4.06 -17.18
C ASN A 209 19.00 -3.52 -16.09
N PRO A 210 19.48 -2.27 -16.18
CA PRO A 210 20.23 -1.60 -15.10
C PRO A 210 19.44 -1.44 -13.79
N ASN A 211 18.13 -1.73 -13.78
CA ASN A 211 17.18 -1.55 -12.66
C ASN A 211 17.11 -2.72 -11.65
N ASP A 212 18.23 -3.34 -11.30
CA ASP A 212 18.23 -4.34 -10.22
C ASP A 212 18.45 -3.65 -8.87
N VAL A 213 17.37 -3.07 -8.32
CA VAL A 213 17.34 -2.37 -7.00
C VAL A 213 17.83 -3.26 -5.85
N PHE A 214 17.94 -4.58 -6.07
CA PHE A 214 18.32 -5.57 -5.07
C PHE A 214 19.74 -6.14 -5.22
N ASN A 215 20.51 -5.73 -6.22
CA ASN A 215 21.87 -6.28 -6.38
C ASN A 215 22.92 -5.38 -5.74
N SER A 216 23.49 -5.90 -4.65
CA SER A 216 24.75 -5.55 -3.98
C SER A 216 24.73 -4.39 -2.97
N TYR A 217 24.73 -4.72 -1.67
CA TYR A 217 25.89 -4.66 -0.75
C TYR A 217 25.46 -4.94 0.70
N ARG A 218 26.38 -5.50 1.51
CA ARG A 218 26.28 -5.52 2.98
C ARG A 218 26.59 -4.12 3.51
N LYS A 219 25.69 -3.53 4.30
CA LYS A 219 26.05 -2.40 5.18
C LYS A 219 25.86 -2.81 6.63
N VAL A 220 26.93 -2.63 7.40
CA VAL A 220 26.96 -2.80 8.86
C VAL A 220 26.47 -1.50 9.46
N GLU A 221 25.37 -1.51 10.22
CA GLU A 221 24.96 -0.38 11.03
C GLU A 221 25.28 -0.64 12.50
N ASN A 222 26.03 0.31 13.08
CA ASN A 222 26.31 0.35 14.51
C ASN A 222 25.07 0.89 15.24
N ASN A 223 24.49 0.07 16.10
CA ASN A 223 23.55 0.51 17.13
C ASN A 223 24.28 1.46 18.11
N LEU A 224 24.14 2.76 17.90
CA LEU A 224 24.42 3.74 18.94
C LEU A 224 23.09 4.06 19.64
N SER A 225 22.96 3.55 20.86
CA SER A 225 21.91 3.93 21.80
C SER A 225 21.97 5.45 22.05
N VAL A 226 21.09 6.22 21.40
CA VAL A 226 20.94 7.66 21.63
C VAL A 226 20.18 7.87 22.92
N LEU A 227 20.82 8.52 23.90
CA LEU A 227 20.17 9.04 25.10
C LEU A 227 19.05 10.01 24.66
N GLU A 228 17.80 9.71 25.03
CA GLU A 228 16.65 10.57 24.75
C GLU A 228 16.84 11.95 25.40
N THR A 229 17.19 12.95 24.60
CA THR A 229 17.13 14.35 25.03
C THR A 229 15.67 14.80 25.03
N ASN A 230 15.12 15.14 26.20
CA ASN A 230 13.79 15.75 26.40
C ASN A 230 13.62 17.15 25.78
N TRP A 231 14.47 17.54 24.84
CA TRP A 231 14.43 18.84 24.20
C TRP A 231 13.29 18.88 23.17
N LYS A 232 12.51 19.96 23.16
CA LYS A 232 11.49 20.23 22.15
C LYS A 232 11.56 21.70 21.71
N PRO A 233 11.44 22.01 20.41
CA PRO A 233 11.39 23.39 19.94
C PRO A 233 10.12 24.08 20.46
N LYS A 234 10.23 25.35 20.85
CA LYS A 234 9.10 26.14 21.34
C LYS A 234 8.44 26.97 20.24
N TYR A 235 9.18 27.31 19.21
CA TYR A 235 8.74 28.21 18.14
C TYR A 235 9.10 27.66 16.77
N LEU A 236 8.31 28.02 15.75
CA LEU A 236 8.56 27.63 14.36
C LEU A 236 9.98 28.03 13.91
N GLN A 237 10.42 29.25 14.24
CA GLN A 237 11.75 29.74 13.87
C GLN A 237 12.88 28.91 14.49
N GLU A 238 12.68 28.38 15.69
CA GLU A 238 13.65 27.51 16.37
C GLU A 238 13.76 26.17 15.65
N ALA A 239 12.62 25.56 15.30
CA ALA A 239 12.59 24.33 14.51
C ALA A 239 13.26 24.51 13.15
N LEU A 240 12.97 25.60 12.43
CA LEU A 240 13.60 25.89 11.14
C LEU A 240 15.11 26.01 11.25
N LYS A 241 15.59 26.70 12.29
CA LYS A 241 17.02 26.86 12.53
C LYS A 241 17.69 25.51 12.85
N VAL A 242 17.05 24.69 13.69
CA VAL A 242 17.61 23.37 14.05
C VAL A 242 17.69 22.45 12.85
N ILE A 243 16.65 22.42 12.01
CA ILE A 243 16.64 21.62 10.77
C ILE A 243 17.71 22.14 9.82
N SER A 244 17.81 23.46 9.61
CA SER A 244 18.80 24.04 8.68
C SER A 244 20.25 23.90 9.15
N ASP A 245 20.48 23.89 10.46
CA ASP A 245 21.83 23.76 11.04
C ASP A 245 22.34 22.30 10.97
N GLU A 246 21.45 21.31 10.93
CA GLU A 246 21.74 19.85 10.85
C GLU A 246 22.74 19.32 11.89
N LYS A 247 22.93 20.03 13.01
CA LYS A 247 23.96 19.71 14.01
C LYS A 247 23.63 18.51 14.92
N ASP A 248 22.35 18.21 15.09
CA ASP A 248 21.87 17.26 16.11
C ASP A 248 20.65 16.52 15.57
N ALA A 249 20.87 15.27 15.10
CA ALA A 249 19.85 14.46 14.44
C ALA A 249 18.59 14.25 15.31
N GLY A 250 18.76 14.05 16.62
CA GLY A 250 17.64 13.86 17.53
C GLY A 250 16.76 15.11 17.65
N LYS A 251 17.39 16.30 17.66
CA LYS A 251 16.65 17.57 17.65
C LYS A 251 16.01 17.89 16.31
N VAL A 252 16.64 17.49 15.20
CA VAL A 252 16.05 17.62 13.86
C VAL A 252 14.80 16.77 13.77
N GLU A 253 14.88 15.50 14.13
CA GLU A 253 13.72 14.58 14.16
C GLU A 253 12.59 15.13 15.04
N MET A 254 12.92 15.61 16.25
CA MET A 254 11.92 16.22 17.14
C MET A 254 11.30 17.49 16.55
N SER A 255 12.06 18.25 15.76
CA SER A 255 11.56 19.45 15.08
C SER A 255 10.59 19.11 13.97
N PHE A 256 10.82 18.03 13.22
CA PHE A 256 9.85 17.50 12.26
C PHE A 256 8.59 16.97 12.94
N LYS A 257 8.72 16.20 14.02
CA LYS A 257 7.59 15.67 14.81
C LYS A 257 6.69 16.78 15.36
N CYS A 258 7.27 17.82 15.95
CA CYS A 258 6.51 18.93 16.54
C CYS A 258 6.08 19.99 15.50
N PHE A 259 6.49 19.86 14.24
CA PHE A 259 6.26 20.91 13.22
C PHE A 259 4.79 21.29 13.05
N PRO A 260 3.83 20.33 12.96
CA PRO A 260 2.42 20.67 12.81
C PRO A 260 1.88 21.54 13.97
N ASP A 261 2.25 21.21 15.21
CA ASP A 261 1.85 21.97 16.39
C ASP A 261 2.45 23.38 16.41
N LEU A 262 3.72 23.51 16.00
CA LEU A 262 4.40 24.79 15.89
C LEU A 262 3.77 25.69 14.81
N VAL A 263 3.38 25.12 13.68
CA VAL A 263 2.65 25.86 12.63
C VAL A 263 1.31 26.33 13.16
N GLN A 264 0.57 25.48 13.87
CA GLN A 264 -0.75 25.83 14.33
C GLN A 264 -0.76 26.88 15.44
N SER A 265 0.26 26.87 16.30
CA SER A 265 0.48 27.88 17.35
C SER A 265 1.12 29.17 16.81
N SER A 266 1.62 29.19 15.57
CA SER A 266 2.23 30.37 14.96
C SER A 266 1.21 31.44 14.59
N THR A 267 1.59 32.70 14.81
CA THR A 267 0.78 33.85 14.41
C THR A 267 0.78 34.04 12.90
N GLU A 268 -0.28 34.64 12.36
CA GLU A 268 -0.39 34.96 10.92
C GLU A 268 0.80 35.81 10.44
N ARG A 269 1.24 36.78 11.26
CA ARG A 269 2.46 37.58 10.98
C ARG A 269 3.68 36.69 10.77
N THR A 270 3.89 35.70 11.64
CA THR A 270 5.03 34.78 11.53
C THR A 270 4.92 33.95 10.25
N LEU A 271 3.76 33.37 9.98
CA LEU A 271 3.52 32.54 8.80
C LEU A 271 3.70 33.33 7.50
N ARG A 272 3.21 34.58 7.44
CA ARG A 272 3.41 35.45 6.27
C ARG A 272 4.89 35.67 5.94
N HIS A 273 5.76 35.73 6.94
CA HIS A 273 7.19 35.98 6.74
C HIS A 273 8.05 34.72 6.61
N LYS A 274 7.62 33.59 7.21
CA LYS A 274 8.45 32.38 7.34
C LYS A 274 7.97 31.18 6.54
N SER A 275 6.77 31.20 5.99
CA SER A 275 6.20 30.05 5.27
C SER A 275 7.02 29.59 4.05
N LYS A 276 7.57 30.52 3.25
CA LYS A 276 8.43 30.16 2.11
C LYS A 276 9.75 29.51 2.54
N GLU A 277 10.40 30.10 3.56
CA GLU A 277 11.62 29.56 4.16
C GLU A 277 11.34 28.19 4.77
N ALA A 278 10.24 28.05 5.50
CA ALA A 278 9.81 26.81 6.09
C ALA A 278 9.60 25.70 5.05
N PHE A 279 8.92 26.02 3.97
CA PHE A 279 8.72 25.09 2.87
C PHE A 279 10.06 24.63 2.27
N GLY A 280 10.96 25.58 1.97
CA GLY A 280 12.29 25.26 1.45
C GLY A 280 13.11 24.37 2.39
N VAL A 281 13.11 24.67 3.69
CA VAL A 281 13.82 23.87 4.71
C VAL A 281 13.26 22.45 4.80
N LEU A 282 11.94 22.29 4.86
CA LEU A 282 11.31 20.97 4.95
C LEU A 282 11.55 20.11 3.70
N MET A 283 11.48 20.73 2.51
CA MET A 283 11.67 20.02 1.25
C MET A 283 13.12 19.60 1.04
N ASN A 284 14.08 20.49 1.32
CA ASN A 284 15.49 20.28 0.99
C ASN A 284 16.26 19.43 2.00
N TYR A 285 15.79 19.32 3.24
CA TYR A 285 16.41 18.42 4.21
C TYR A 285 16.29 16.98 3.72
N ASP A 286 17.36 16.19 3.77
CA ASP A 286 17.34 14.77 3.38
C ASP A 286 17.28 13.88 4.63
N GLY A 287 16.19 13.14 4.81
CA GLY A 287 15.84 12.47 6.08
C GLY A 287 14.49 12.90 6.66
N CYS A 288 14.03 12.20 7.70
CA CYS A 288 12.76 12.43 8.39
C CYS A 288 11.52 12.41 7.46
N GLU A 289 11.57 11.63 6.38
CA GLU A 289 10.49 11.51 5.42
C GLU A 289 9.16 11.06 6.05
N GLU A 290 9.22 10.24 7.10
CA GLU A 290 8.05 9.78 7.86
C GLU A 290 7.26 10.90 8.53
N TYR A 291 7.84 12.10 8.66
CA TYR A 291 7.21 13.30 9.23
C TYR A 291 6.98 14.42 8.21
N LYS A 292 7.58 14.33 7.02
CA LYS A 292 7.56 15.41 6.02
C LYS A 292 6.16 15.71 5.49
N VAL A 293 5.38 14.67 5.18
CA VAL A 293 4.02 14.86 4.63
C VAL A 293 3.16 15.67 5.60
N ASP A 294 3.27 15.39 6.90
CA ASP A 294 2.51 16.04 7.96
C ASP A 294 2.99 17.48 8.21
N ALA A 295 4.30 17.68 8.27
CA ALA A 295 4.90 19.00 8.39
C ALA A 295 4.54 19.92 7.19
N ILE A 296 4.60 19.39 5.96
CA ILE A 296 4.31 20.16 4.75
C ILE A 296 2.80 20.42 4.62
N SER A 297 1.96 19.41 4.82
CA SER A 297 0.50 19.59 4.71
C SER A 297 -0.03 20.60 5.74
N SER A 298 0.41 20.53 7.00
CA SER A 298 0.04 21.50 8.03
C SER A 298 0.49 22.93 7.68
N LEU A 299 1.71 23.09 7.19
CA LEU A 299 2.22 24.38 6.71
C LEU A 299 1.34 24.94 5.59
N LEU A 300 1.09 24.15 4.54
CA LEU A 300 0.30 24.56 3.38
C LEU A 300 -1.15 24.88 3.75
N GLN A 301 -1.78 24.12 4.65
CA GLN A 301 -3.13 24.42 5.14
C GLN A 301 -3.19 25.76 5.85
N LYS A 302 -2.32 25.98 6.85
CA LYS A 302 -2.38 27.17 7.71
C LYS A 302 -1.91 28.43 6.97
N SER A 303 -0.93 28.29 6.08
CA SER A 303 -0.33 29.40 5.33
C SER A 303 -0.77 29.47 3.87
N SER A 304 -1.88 28.82 3.51
CA SER A 304 -2.40 28.71 2.15
C SER A 304 -2.41 30.06 1.41
N LYS A 305 -2.90 31.14 2.03
CA LYS A 305 -2.96 32.50 1.45
C LYS A 305 -1.61 33.10 1.05
N PHE A 306 -0.51 32.54 1.53
CA PHE A 306 0.83 33.13 1.38
C PHE A 306 1.75 32.33 0.47
N ILE A 307 1.53 31.02 0.32
CA ILE A 307 2.47 30.13 -0.38
C ILE A 307 1.85 29.10 -1.32
N ILE A 308 0.53 28.85 -1.29
CA ILE A 308 -0.03 27.70 -2.01
C ILE A 308 0.17 27.80 -3.53
N ASP A 309 0.02 29.00 -4.09
CA ASP A 309 0.17 29.23 -5.53
C ASP A 309 1.62 29.03 -5.97
N ASP A 310 2.58 29.55 -5.19
CA ASP A 310 4.01 29.35 -5.45
C ASP A 310 4.39 27.85 -5.41
N VAL A 311 3.80 27.09 -4.47
CA VAL A 311 4.07 25.66 -4.30
C VAL A 311 3.48 24.85 -5.46
N ILE A 312 2.29 25.21 -5.94
CA ILE A 312 1.68 24.59 -7.13
C ILE A 312 2.54 24.90 -8.37
N ASP A 313 2.98 26.15 -8.52
CA ASP A 313 3.86 26.54 -9.63
C ASP A 313 5.19 25.78 -9.59
N ASP A 314 5.84 25.66 -8.43
CA ASP A 314 7.09 24.91 -8.28
C ASP A 314 6.92 23.41 -8.59
N PHE A 315 5.75 22.83 -8.26
CA PHE A 315 5.40 21.45 -8.56
C PHE A 315 5.33 21.19 -10.08
N PHE A 316 4.68 22.08 -10.84
CA PHE A 316 4.48 21.91 -12.28
C PHE A 316 5.65 22.42 -13.13
N ASN A 317 6.32 23.51 -12.75
CA ASN A 317 7.36 24.18 -13.55
C ASN A 317 8.77 23.55 -13.46
N GLY A 318 8.86 22.28 -13.08
CA GLY A 318 10.13 21.51 -13.11
C GLY A 318 11.19 21.89 -12.06
N ARG A 319 10.87 22.77 -11.10
CA ARG A 319 11.81 23.20 -10.05
C ARG A 319 12.05 22.14 -8.96
N LEU A 320 11.12 21.21 -8.81
CA LEU A 320 11.19 20.14 -7.82
C LEU A 320 11.59 18.81 -8.47
N CYS A 321 12.44 18.03 -7.79
CA CYS A 321 12.77 16.67 -8.20
C CYS A 321 11.56 15.71 -8.04
N LEU A 322 11.68 14.48 -8.54
CA LEU A 322 10.59 13.51 -8.51
C LEU A 322 10.21 13.14 -7.07
N LYS A 323 11.19 12.88 -6.17
CA LYS A 323 10.95 12.68 -4.71
C LYS A 323 10.08 13.79 -4.13
N HIS A 324 10.45 15.05 -4.35
CA HIS A 324 9.72 16.22 -3.86
C HIS A 324 8.29 16.30 -4.39
N LYS A 325 8.09 16.04 -5.68
CA LYS A 325 6.75 16.02 -6.28
C LYS A 325 5.89 14.90 -5.71
N ILE A 326 6.46 13.73 -5.45
CA ILE A 326 5.70 12.64 -4.85
C ILE A 326 5.27 13.00 -3.42
N ILE A 327 6.18 13.50 -2.58
CA ILE A 327 5.85 13.99 -1.22
C ILE A 327 4.75 15.05 -1.26
N LEU A 328 4.86 16.02 -2.19
CA LEU A 328 3.84 17.05 -2.36
C LEU A 328 2.49 16.49 -2.80
N THR A 329 2.46 15.47 -3.64
CA THR A 329 1.21 14.84 -4.07
C THR A 329 0.50 14.21 -2.86
N PHE A 330 1.25 13.56 -1.97
CA PHE A 330 0.71 13.05 -0.71
C PHE A 330 0.28 14.17 0.23
N ALA A 331 1.04 15.25 0.35
CA ALA A 331 0.66 16.42 1.13
C ALA A 331 -0.64 17.05 0.61
N PHE A 332 -0.74 17.35 -0.69
CA PHE A 332 -1.95 17.92 -1.31
C PHE A 332 -3.17 17.02 -1.11
N ARG A 333 -2.98 15.71 -1.22
CA ARG A 333 -4.06 14.76 -0.96
C ARG A 333 -4.54 14.82 0.49
N LYS A 334 -3.62 14.88 1.45
CA LYS A 334 -3.97 15.06 2.87
C LYS A 334 -4.78 16.34 3.07
N ILE A 335 -4.41 17.43 2.40
CA ILE A 335 -5.15 18.71 2.44
C ILE A 335 -6.57 18.56 1.90
N ILE A 336 -6.78 17.86 0.78
CA ILE A 336 -8.14 17.64 0.27
C ILE A 336 -9.00 16.84 1.26
N LYS A 337 -8.41 15.83 1.89
CA LYS A 337 -9.12 14.92 2.80
C LYS A 337 -9.49 15.59 4.12
N GLU A 338 -8.55 16.33 4.71
CA GLU A 338 -8.62 16.81 6.10
C GLU A 338 -8.77 18.33 6.23
N GLY A 339 -8.42 19.09 5.19
CA GLY A 339 -8.51 20.54 5.19
C GLY A 339 -9.94 21.08 5.12
N SER A 340 -10.09 22.41 5.19
CA SER A 340 -11.40 23.04 5.03
C SER A 340 -11.95 22.82 3.61
N TYR A 341 -13.29 22.81 3.47
CA TYR A 341 -13.93 22.56 2.18
C TYR A 341 -13.46 23.55 1.10
N ASP A 342 -13.39 24.85 1.43
CA ASP A 342 -12.94 25.89 0.48
C ASP A 342 -11.50 25.67 0.02
N GLN A 343 -10.61 25.24 0.93
CA GLN A 343 -9.23 24.91 0.60
C GLN A 343 -9.14 23.68 -0.30
N ALA A 344 -9.90 22.63 0.02
CA ALA A 344 -9.95 21.41 -0.79
C ALA A 344 -10.46 21.70 -2.21
N VAL A 345 -11.52 22.49 -2.36
CA VAL A 345 -12.07 22.91 -3.66
C VAL A 345 -11.05 23.72 -4.45
N SER A 346 -10.45 24.75 -3.84
CA SER A 346 -9.48 25.62 -4.50
C SER A 346 -8.26 24.81 -4.98
N LEU A 347 -7.67 24.00 -4.08
CA LEU A 347 -6.50 23.19 -4.40
C LEU A 347 -6.79 22.15 -5.48
N HIS A 348 -7.93 21.45 -5.40
CA HIS A 348 -8.38 20.49 -6.41
C HIS A 348 -8.44 21.14 -7.79
N ARG A 349 -9.13 22.30 -7.90
CA ARG A 349 -9.32 22.99 -9.18
C ARG A 349 -8.00 23.47 -9.77
N SER A 350 -7.13 24.07 -8.96
CA SER A 350 -5.83 24.57 -9.41
C SER A 350 -4.93 23.44 -9.91
N ILE A 351 -4.82 22.34 -9.16
CA ILE A 351 -4.00 21.19 -9.57
C ILE A 351 -4.59 20.49 -10.78
N ARG A 352 -5.91 20.30 -10.84
CA ARG A 352 -6.59 19.70 -12.00
C ARG A 352 -6.33 20.51 -13.26
N PHE A 353 -6.49 21.83 -13.20
CA PHE A 353 -6.23 22.73 -14.32
C PHE A 353 -4.78 22.61 -14.82
N MET A 354 -3.81 22.63 -13.91
CA MET A 354 -2.40 22.51 -14.25
C MET A 354 -2.03 21.11 -14.78
N PHE A 355 -2.65 20.07 -14.23
CA PHE A 355 -2.46 18.69 -14.68
C PHE A 355 -2.99 18.49 -16.10
N GLU A 356 -4.21 18.96 -16.40
CA GLU A 356 -4.79 18.92 -17.75
C GLU A 356 -3.88 19.63 -18.77
N ARG A 357 -3.25 20.74 -18.37
CA ARG A 357 -2.33 21.52 -19.22
C ARG A 357 -0.98 20.84 -19.49
N THR A 358 -0.46 20.07 -18.53
CA THR A 358 0.90 19.50 -18.56
C THR A 358 0.92 17.98 -18.73
N ARG A 359 -0.25 17.35 -18.94
CA ARG A 359 -0.44 15.89 -18.92
C ARG A 359 0.53 15.12 -19.82
N ASN A 360 0.84 15.66 -21.00
CA ASN A 360 1.71 14.99 -21.99
C ASN A 360 3.21 15.13 -21.69
N GLU A 361 3.59 16.08 -20.84
CA GLU A 361 4.98 16.38 -20.47
C GLU A 361 5.37 15.76 -19.12
N MET A 362 4.37 15.28 -18.38
CA MET A 362 4.55 14.77 -17.03
C MET A 362 5.05 13.32 -17.03
N PRO A 363 6.06 12.98 -16.20
CA PRO A 363 6.46 11.60 -16.01
C PRO A 363 5.25 10.72 -15.65
N LYS A 364 5.11 9.57 -16.32
CA LYS A 364 3.96 8.64 -16.15
C LYS A 364 3.67 8.32 -14.67
N VAL A 365 4.73 8.23 -13.87
CA VAL A 365 4.70 8.00 -12.42
C VAL A 365 3.92 9.09 -11.68
N ILE A 366 4.21 10.36 -11.95
CA ILE A 366 3.52 11.50 -11.34
C ILE A 366 2.09 11.57 -11.85
N GLY A 367 1.88 11.31 -13.14
CA GLY A 367 0.54 11.31 -13.74
C GLY A 367 -0.42 10.37 -13.02
N ARG A 368 0.00 9.14 -12.70
CA ARG A 368 -0.83 8.18 -11.97
C ARG A 368 -1.13 8.60 -10.53
N ALA A 369 -0.14 9.14 -9.82
CA ALA A 369 -0.32 9.62 -8.45
C ALA A 369 -1.28 10.83 -8.42
N LEU A 370 -1.16 11.74 -9.40
CA LEU A 370 -2.05 12.88 -9.56
C LEU A 370 -3.46 12.49 -9.99
N GLU A 371 -3.63 11.50 -10.87
CA GLU A 371 -4.96 11.00 -11.25
C GLU A 371 -5.74 10.53 -10.01
N CYS A 372 -5.07 9.84 -9.08
CA CYS A 372 -5.69 9.43 -7.81
C CYS A 372 -6.03 10.63 -6.91
N PHE A 373 -5.16 11.64 -6.85
CA PHE A 373 -5.45 12.90 -6.17
C PHE A 373 -6.68 13.62 -6.79
N VAL A 374 -6.77 13.68 -8.12
CA VAL A 374 -7.89 14.32 -8.84
C VAL A 374 -9.20 13.61 -8.54
N LEU A 375 -9.20 12.26 -8.53
CA LEU A 375 -10.38 11.46 -8.17
C LEU A 375 -10.84 11.71 -6.73
N GLU A 376 -9.90 11.79 -5.78
CA GLU A 376 -10.21 12.11 -4.37
C GLU A 376 -10.83 13.51 -4.24
N GLY A 377 -10.29 14.49 -4.98
CA GLY A 377 -10.84 15.84 -5.05
C GLY A 377 -12.27 15.87 -5.59
N ILE A 378 -12.52 15.19 -6.72
CA ILE A 378 -13.87 15.04 -7.31
C ILE A 378 -14.87 14.50 -6.28
N LYS A 379 -14.50 13.42 -5.59
CA LYS A 379 -15.34 12.80 -4.56
C LYS A 379 -15.64 13.77 -3.41
N ARG A 380 -14.65 14.56 -2.99
CA ARG A 380 -14.78 15.50 -1.87
C ARG A 380 -15.60 16.74 -2.23
N THR A 381 -15.45 17.25 -3.45
CA THR A 381 -16.13 18.48 -3.91
C THR A 381 -17.54 18.22 -4.41
N GLY A 382 -17.89 16.96 -4.71
CA GLY A 382 -19.17 16.60 -5.31
C GLY A 382 -19.26 17.03 -6.79
N GLU A 383 -18.13 17.33 -7.43
CA GLU A 383 -18.07 17.64 -8.86
C GLU A 383 -18.30 16.34 -9.66
N GLU A 384 -19.57 15.99 -9.93
CA GLU A 384 -19.88 14.90 -10.86
C GLU A 384 -19.17 15.12 -12.21
N LEU A 385 -18.65 14.04 -12.78
CA LEU A 385 -17.99 13.97 -14.10
C LEU A 385 -19.01 14.24 -15.23
N GLY A 386 -19.63 15.42 -15.23
CA GLY A 386 -20.56 15.94 -16.23
C GLY A 386 -19.88 16.67 -17.39
N ARG A 387 -18.61 16.37 -17.64
CA ARG A 387 -17.92 16.71 -18.89
C ARG A 387 -17.24 15.46 -19.38
N THR A 388 -17.88 14.86 -20.38
CA THR A 388 -17.26 14.05 -21.42
C THR A 388 -15.77 14.32 -21.53
N LEU A 389 -14.96 13.41 -20.99
CA LEU A 389 -13.73 13.04 -21.68
C LEU A 389 -14.21 12.58 -23.05
N GLY A 390 -14.03 13.43 -24.06
CA GLY A 390 -14.23 13.06 -25.45
C GLY A 390 -13.46 11.77 -25.77
N PRO A 391 -13.82 11.06 -26.85
CA PRO A 391 -13.44 9.69 -27.09
C PRO A 391 -11.94 9.57 -27.43
N GLU A 392 -11.06 9.65 -26.43
CA GLU A 392 -9.63 9.39 -26.56
C GLU A 392 -9.11 8.41 -25.49
N ILE A 393 -9.98 7.86 -24.63
CA ILE A 393 -9.68 6.61 -23.88
C ILE A 393 -9.98 5.38 -24.77
N GLY A 394 -9.75 5.52 -26.08
CA GLY A 394 -9.71 4.45 -27.07
C GLY A 394 -8.28 4.08 -27.50
N PHE A 395 -7.27 4.85 -27.10
CA PHE A 395 -5.87 4.71 -27.54
C PHE A 395 -4.92 4.18 -26.45
N LEU A 396 -5.32 3.11 -25.75
CA LEU A 396 -4.36 2.24 -25.04
C LEU A 396 -4.60 0.74 -25.29
N LYS A 397 -5.49 0.40 -26.23
CA LYS A 397 -5.40 -0.86 -26.96
C LYS A 397 -4.65 -0.55 -28.26
N TYR A 398 -3.62 -1.33 -28.56
CA TYR A 398 -2.67 -1.17 -29.67
C TYR A 398 -1.50 -0.21 -29.40
N GLN A 399 -0.43 -0.74 -28.80
CA GLN A 399 0.86 -0.92 -29.48
C GLN A 399 1.94 -1.28 -28.43
N ALA A 400 2.28 -2.57 -28.33
CA ALA A 400 3.59 -3.08 -27.91
C ALA A 400 3.64 -4.62 -28.09
N TYR A 401 3.62 -5.04 -29.36
CA TYR A 401 4.47 -6.09 -29.93
C TYR A 401 4.93 -5.50 -31.27
N PRO A 402 6.17 -5.72 -31.75
CA PRO A 402 7.20 -6.62 -31.26
C PRO A 402 8.20 -5.97 -30.30
#